data_AF-R7D1J0-F1
#
_entry.id   AF-R7D1J0-F1
#
_cell.length_a   1.000
_cell.length_b   1.000
_cell.length_c   1.000
_cell.angle_alpha   90.00
_cell.angle_beta   90.00
_cell.angle_gamma   90.00
#
_symmetry.space_group_name_H-M   'P 1'
#
loop_
_entity.id
_entity.type
_entity.pdbx_description
1 polymer ?
#
loop_
_entity_poly.entity_id
_entity_poly.type
_entity_poly.pdbx_seq_one_letter_code
_entity_poly.pdbx_strand_id
1 'polypeptide(L)'
;MKAITAYDVPHFMFMTRQKLVDLSGVPMQANKRNGRKQPIHMKYLNGTNAIKRSLGEEFATGAPTKEKLVKDYAAKHPSATVTEIARGCGVSRPTVYKWIKNSKSDTVSTEK
;
A
#
# COMPACT_ATOMS: atom_id res chain seq x y z
N MET A 1 -18.18 11.71 43.74
CA MET A 1 -17.49 10.40 43.85
C MET A 1 -15.99 10.63 43.96
N LYS A 2 -15.27 9.84 44.75
CA LYS A 2 -13.82 10.02 44.98
C LYS A 2 -13.04 9.17 43.97
N ALA A 3 -12.10 9.75 43.24
CA ALA A 3 -11.31 9.05 42.21
C ALA A 3 -10.60 7.76 42.70
N ILE A 4 -10.29 7.66 43.99
CA ILE A 4 -9.66 6.48 44.60
C ILE A 4 -10.52 5.22 44.52
N THR A 5 -11.86 5.34 44.53
CA THR A 5 -12.76 4.17 44.49
C THR A 5 -12.76 3.46 43.14
N ALA A 6 -12.19 4.08 42.09
CA ALA A 6 -12.05 3.45 40.79
C ALA A 6 -11.00 2.32 40.77
N TYR A 7 -10.02 2.34 41.69
CA TYR A 7 -8.98 1.31 41.82
C TYR A 7 -9.47 0.07 42.60
N ASP A 8 -10.49 0.25 43.45
CA ASP A 8 -11.11 -0.85 44.22
C ASP A 8 -12.07 -1.70 43.37
N VAL A 9 -12.32 -1.31 42.11
CA VAL A 9 -13.18 -2.07 41.20
C VAL A 9 -12.38 -3.23 40.61
N PRO A 10 -12.77 -4.49 40.86
CA PRO A 10 -12.12 -5.62 40.20
C PRO A 10 -12.29 -5.46 38.69
N HIS A 11 -11.18 -5.53 37.94
CA HIS A 11 -11.10 -5.31 36.47
C HIS A 11 -10.93 -3.85 36.00
N PHE A 12 -10.47 -2.91 36.85
CA PHE A 12 -10.14 -1.54 36.43
C PHE A 12 -9.17 -1.47 35.23
N MET A 13 -8.31 -2.46 35.07
CA MET A 13 -7.34 -2.61 33.96
C MET A 13 -8.00 -2.72 32.57
N PHE A 14 -9.23 -3.26 32.52
CA PHE A 14 -9.97 -3.52 31.30
C PHE A 14 -11.04 -2.44 31.03
N MET A 15 -11.12 -1.41 31.88
CA MET A 15 -12.08 -0.33 31.67
C MET A 15 -11.76 0.50 30.45
N THR A 16 -12.82 0.90 29.75
CA THR A 16 -12.72 1.90 28.70
C THR A 16 -12.43 3.27 29.33
N ARG A 17 -11.76 4.15 28.58
CA ARG A 17 -11.50 5.53 29.01
C ARG A 17 -12.78 6.24 29.45
N GLN A 18 -13.90 6.02 28.74
CA GLN A 18 -15.17 6.66 29.08
C GLN A 18 -15.63 6.28 30.49
N LYS A 19 -15.57 4.98 30.82
CA LYS A 19 -15.97 4.48 32.12
C LYS A 19 -15.08 4.99 33.27
N LEU A 20 -13.80 5.24 32.99
CA LEU A 20 -12.89 5.90 33.93
C LEU A 20 -13.23 7.37 34.14
N VAL A 21 -13.65 8.11 33.09
CA VAL A 21 -14.13 9.50 33.23
C VAL A 21 -15.35 9.55 34.12
N ASP A 22 -16.33 8.66 33.88
CA ASP A 22 -17.59 8.64 34.62
C ASP A 22 -17.38 8.30 36.11
N LEU A 23 -16.46 7.39 36.43
CA LEU A 23 -16.15 7.01 37.82
C LEU A 23 -15.29 8.03 38.56
N SER A 24 -14.27 8.56 37.89
CA SER A 24 -13.31 9.48 38.53
C SER A 24 -13.81 10.91 38.59
N GLY A 25 -14.77 11.29 37.74
CA GLY A 25 -15.18 12.68 37.54
C GLY A 25 -14.10 13.55 36.88
N VAL A 26 -12.99 12.96 36.44
CA VAL A 26 -11.87 13.67 35.82
C VAL A 26 -12.04 13.64 34.30
N PRO A 27 -12.09 14.80 33.63
CA PRO A 27 -12.16 14.85 32.19
C PRO A 27 -10.82 14.41 31.59
N MET A 28 -10.74 13.16 31.13
CA MET A 28 -9.68 12.71 30.23
C MET A 28 -10.10 13.08 28.80
N GLN A 29 -9.20 13.51 27.91
CA GLN A 29 -9.50 13.71 26.48
C GLN A 29 -9.15 12.46 25.67
N ALA A 30 -9.82 12.24 24.54
CA ALA A 30 -9.48 11.11 23.67
C ALA A 30 -8.20 11.50 22.92
N ASN A 31 -7.09 10.82 23.18
CA ASN A 31 -5.89 11.02 22.37
C ASN A 31 -6.20 10.55 20.96
N LYS A 32 -6.34 11.50 20.04
CA LYS A 32 -6.30 11.20 18.61
C LYS A 32 -4.89 10.70 18.35
N ARG A 33 -4.73 9.40 18.06
CA ARG A 33 -3.49 8.91 17.48
C ARG A 33 -3.30 9.76 16.22
N ASN A 34 -2.26 10.60 16.17
CA ASN A 34 -1.95 11.40 15.00
C ASN A 34 -1.51 10.44 13.89
N GLY A 35 -2.49 9.83 13.21
CA GLY A 35 -2.29 9.20 11.93
C GLY A 35 -1.81 10.28 10.99
N ARG A 36 -0.53 10.21 10.60
CA ARG A 36 0.00 11.09 9.56
C ARG A 36 -0.91 10.93 8.34
N LYS A 37 -1.37 12.04 7.76
CA LYS A 37 -2.13 12.01 6.50
C LYS A 37 -1.28 11.27 5.46
N GLN A 38 -1.93 10.51 4.56
CA GLN A 38 -1.28 9.78 3.46
C GLN A 38 -0.14 10.55 2.77
N PRO A 39 -0.27 11.84 2.39
CA PRO A 39 0.84 12.59 1.77
C PRO A 39 2.08 12.70 2.66
N ILE A 40 1.90 12.90 3.97
CA ILE A 40 3.01 13.01 4.93
C ILE A 40 3.66 11.64 5.14
N HIS A 41 2.85 10.58 5.18
CA HIS A 41 3.34 9.22 5.27
C HIS A 41 4.21 8.84 4.05
N MET A 42 3.74 9.16 2.84
CA MET A 42 4.50 8.91 1.61
C MET A 42 5.84 9.66 1.57
N LYS A 43 5.87 10.92 2.04
CA LYS A 43 7.13 11.68 2.16
C LYS A 43 8.14 10.97 3.07
N TYR A 44 7.70 10.47 4.21
CA TYR A 44 8.56 9.75 5.16
C TYR A 44 9.05 8.42 4.58
N LEU A 45 8.15 7.66 3.94
CA LEU A 45 8.49 6.41 3.26
C LEU A 45 9.53 6.63 2.15
N ASN A 46 9.34 7.66 1.33
CA ASN A 46 10.27 7.96 0.24
C ASN A 46 11.63 8.43 0.76
N GLY A 47 11.66 9.26 1.81
CA GLY A 47 12.89 9.73 2.43
C GLY A 47 13.70 8.59 3.06
N THR A 48 13.04 7.70 3.80
CA THR A 48 13.70 6.52 4.39
C THR A 48 14.24 5.58 3.31
N ASN A 49 13.47 5.34 2.23
CA ASN A 49 13.94 4.54 1.10
C ASN A 49 15.15 5.18 0.38
N ALA A 50 15.19 6.52 0.27
CA ALA A 50 16.32 7.22 -0.34
C ALA A 50 17.61 7.04 0.48
N ILE A 51 17.52 7.17 1.81
CA ILE A 51 18.66 6.94 2.73
C ILE A 51 19.16 5.51 2.59
N LYS A 52 18.26 4.51 2.61
CA LYS A 52 18.67 3.11 2.52
C LYS A 52 19.36 2.77 1.20
N ARG A 53 18.85 3.31 0.08
CA ARG A 53 19.53 3.21 -1.22
C ARG A 53 20.92 3.83 -1.21
N SER A 54 21.10 4.99 -0.56
CA SER A 54 22.43 5.61 -0.43
C SER A 54 23.42 4.78 0.38
N LEU A 55 22.93 3.91 1.26
CA LEU A 55 23.72 2.98 2.06
C LEU A 55 23.98 1.64 1.34
N GLY A 56 23.53 1.49 0.09
CA GLY A 56 23.68 0.25 -0.68
C GLY A 56 22.71 -0.86 -0.29
N GLU A 57 21.69 -0.58 0.53
CA GLU A 57 20.60 -1.51 0.78
C GLU A 57 19.67 -1.53 -0.44
N GLU A 58 19.97 -2.40 -1.41
CA GLU A 58 19.09 -2.63 -2.55
C GLU A 58 17.85 -3.42 -2.13
N PHE A 59 16.69 -2.78 -2.24
CA PHE A 59 15.41 -3.46 -2.20
C PHE A 59 15.02 -3.84 -3.62
N ALA A 60 14.51 -5.04 -3.81
CA ALA A 60 13.80 -5.38 -5.05
C ALA A 60 12.74 -4.31 -5.29
N THR A 61 12.90 -3.53 -6.36
CA THR A 61 11.82 -2.67 -6.85
C THR A 61 10.63 -3.58 -7.10
N GLY A 62 9.46 -3.21 -6.58
CA GLY A 62 8.32 -4.11 -6.38
C GLY A 62 7.98 -4.99 -7.58
N ALA A 63 7.22 -6.06 -7.33
CA ALA A 63 6.87 -7.06 -8.35
C ALA A 63 6.51 -6.40 -9.69
N PRO A 64 7.07 -6.88 -10.82
CA PRO A 64 6.87 -6.27 -12.12
C PRO A 64 5.37 -6.13 -12.39
N THR A 65 4.98 -4.97 -12.91
CA THR A 65 3.58 -4.74 -13.28
C THR A 65 3.17 -5.78 -14.32
N LYS A 66 1.90 -6.20 -14.27
CA LYS A 66 1.32 -7.11 -15.27
C LYS A 66 1.51 -6.58 -16.69
N GLU A 67 1.57 -5.26 -16.85
CA GLU A 67 1.92 -4.60 -18.11
C GLU A 67 3.32 -4.98 -18.59
N LYS A 68 4.35 -4.79 -17.75
CA LYS A 68 5.74 -5.10 -18.10
C LYS A 68 5.90 -6.58 -18.43
N LEU A 69 5.30 -7.46 -17.64
CA LEU A 69 5.30 -8.91 -17.89
C LEU A 69 4.70 -9.27 -19.27
N VAL A 70 3.55 -8.69 -19.61
CA VAL A 70 2.88 -8.96 -20.90
C VAL A 70 3.69 -8.39 -22.07
N LYS A 71 4.21 -7.16 -21.96
CA LYS A 71 5.03 -6.52 -23.00
C LYS A 71 6.34 -7.27 -23.24
N ASP A 72 7.05 -7.65 -22.18
CA ASP A 72 8.32 -8.39 -22.26
C ASP A 72 8.12 -9.79 -22.88
N TYR A 73 7.02 -10.47 -22.54
CA TYR A 73 6.71 -11.77 -23.12
C TYR A 73 6.34 -11.67 -24.60
N ALA A 74 5.50 -10.70 -24.97
CA ALA A 74 5.13 -10.47 -26.38
C ALA A 74 6.34 -10.08 -27.25
N ALA A 75 7.29 -9.31 -26.70
CA ALA A 75 8.52 -8.94 -27.40
C ALA A 75 9.44 -10.15 -27.66
N LYS A 76 9.53 -11.09 -26.69
CA LYS A 76 10.30 -12.33 -26.84
C LYS A 76 9.62 -13.37 -27.73
N HIS A 77 8.30 -13.31 -27.86
CA HIS A 77 7.50 -14.25 -28.65
C HIS A 77 6.56 -13.51 -29.63
N PRO A 78 7.07 -12.94 -30.73
CA PRO A 78 6.27 -12.13 -31.67
C PRO A 78 5.12 -12.90 -32.34
N SER A 79 5.24 -14.23 -32.48
CA SER A 79 4.23 -15.11 -33.07
C SER A 79 3.25 -15.70 -32.05
N ALA A 80 3.44 -15.45 -30.75
CA ALA A 80 2.58 -16.04 -29.72
C ALA A 80 1.16 -15.48 -29.78
N THR A 81 0.18 -16.37 -29.66
CA THR A 81 -1.22 -15.99 -29.58
C THR A 81 -1.52 -15.38 -28.20
N VAL A 82 -2.52 -14.49 -28.11
CA VAL A 82 -3.00 -13.92 -26.83
C VAL A 82 -3.26 -15.00 -25.76
N THR A 83 -3.74 -16.18 -26.16
CA THR A 83 -3.95 -17.32 -25.27
C THR A 83 -2.65 -17.86 -24.67
N GLU A 84 -1.60 -17.92 -25.47
CA GLU A 84 -0.28 -18.44 -25.07
C GLU A 84 0.40 -17.44 -24.15
N ILE A 85 0.33 -16.15 -24.47
CA ILE A 85 0.81 -15.06 -23.60
C ILE A 85 0.08 -15.09 -22.26
N ALA A 86 -1.24 -15.27 -22.25
CA ALA A 86 -2.03 -15.36 -21.02
C ALA A 86 -1.60 -16.54 -20.13
N ARG A 87 -1.34 -17.71 -20.74
CA ARG A 87 -0.86 -18.91 -20.03
C ARG A 87 0.57 -18.74 -19.54
N GLY A 88 1.47 -18.21 -20.37
CA GLY A 88 2.87 -18.00 -20.04
C GLY A 88 3.09 -16.93 -18.96
N CYS A 89 2.27 -15.88 -18.93
CA CYS A 89 2.34 -14.82 -17.92
C CYS A 89 1.43 -15.06 -16.70
N GLY A 90 0.56 -16.08 -16.71
CA GLY A 90 -0.39 -16.34 -15.61
C GLY A 90 -1.44 -15.23 -15.43
N VAL A 91 -1.86 -14.57 -16.51
CA VAL A 91 -2.83 -13.47 -16.49
C VAL A 91 -4.06 -13.78 -17.33
N SER A 92 -5.20 -13.14 -17.02
CA SER A 92 -6.42 -13.31 -17.82
C SER A 92 -6.27 -12.73 -19.24
N ARG A 93 -6.93 -13.32 -20.23
CA ARG A 93 -6.94 -12.81 -21.63
C ARG A 93 -7.34 -11.33 -21.73
N PRO A 94 -8.35 -10.81 -21.00
CA PRO A 94 -8.68 -9.38 -21.03
C PRO A 94 -7.52 -8.48 -20.58
N THR A 95 -6.70 -8.95 -19.63
CA THR A 95 -5.50 -8.22 -19.18
C THR A 95 -4.48 -8.13 -20.31
N VAL A 96 -4.28 -9.19 -21.09
CA VAL A 96 -3.37 -9.17 -22.24
C VAL A 96 -3.88 -8.21 -23.32
N TYR A 97 -5.17 -8.26 -23.67
CA TYR A 97 -5.76 -7.32 -24.64
C TYR A 97 -5.62 -5.86 -24.23
N LYS A 98 -5.82 -5.54 -22.94
CA LYS A 98 -5.65 -4.18 -22.40
C LYS A 98 -4.26 -3.63 -22.71
N TRP A 99 -3.21 -4.41 -22.47
CA TRP A 99 -1.84 -3.93 -22.58
C TRP A 99 -1.29 -3.96 -24.02
N ILE A 100 -1.73 -4.90 -24.87
CA ILE A 100 -1.38 -4.93 -26.31
C ILE A 100 -2.13 -3.84 -27.10
N LYS A 101 -3.36 -3.47 -26.69
CA LYS A 101 -4.10 -2.38 -27.37
C LYS A 101 -3.46 -1.03 -27.09
N ASN A 102 -3.04 -0.79 -25.84
CA ASN A 102 -2.42 0.47 -25.45
C ASN A 102 -1.00 0.64 -26.01
N SER A 103 -0.26 -0.44 -26.32
CA SER A 103 1.07 -0.30 -26.93
C SER A 103 1.02 0.26 -28.37
N LYS A 104 -0.10 0.12 -29.07
CA LYS A 104 -0.26 0.64 -30.45
C LYS A 104 -0.56 2.15 -30.49
N SER A 105 -1.06 2.73 -29.41
CA SER A 105 -1.27 4.18 -29.33
C SER A 105 0.01 4.95 -29.00
N ASP A 106 0.96 4.31 -28.31
CA ASP A 106 2.18 4.97 -27.84
C ASP A 106 3.21 5.16 -28.98
N THR A 107 3.20 4.28 -30.00
CA THR A 107 4.14 4.31 -31.13
C THR A 107 3.88 5.42 -32.15
N VAL A 108 2.73 6.10 -32.11
CA VAL A 108 2.35 7.14 -33.09
C VAL A 108 2.95 8.52 -32.74
N SER A 109 3.62 8.65 -31.60
CA SER A 109 4.03 9.96 -31.05
C SER A 109 5.52 10.30 -31.21
N THR A 110 6.32 9.45 -31.88
CA THR A 110 7.80 9.57 -31.89
C THR A 110 8.39 9.83 -33.28
N GLU A 111 7.61 10.41 -34.19
CA GLU A 111 8.12 10.97 -35.45
C GLU A 111 7.65 12.42 -35.56
N LYS A 112 8.44 13.35 -35.00
CA LYS A 112 8.40 14.76 -35.37
C LYS A 112 9.76 15.41 -35.14
#